data_AF-A0A1D7W098-F1
#
_entry.id   AF-A0A1D7W098-F1
#
_cell.length_a   1.000
_cell.length_b   1.000
_cell.length_c   1.000
_cell.angle_alpha   90.00
_cell.angle_beta   90.00
_cell.angle_gamma   90.00
#
_symmetry.space_group_name_H-M   'P 1'
#
loop_
_entity.id
_entity.type
_entity.pdbx_description
1 polymer ?
#
loop_
_entity_poly.entity_id
_entity_poly.type
_entity_poly.pdbx_seq_one_letter_code
_entity_poly.pdbx_strand_id
1 'polypeptide(L)'
;MPYNVRQKHRAPAITEEIRPDPALPRVCVIGAGALGLAAAKALYTAGVPLDCFEKGSEFGGNWLFDNPNGVSACYETLQINTSCPRMAFSDFPMPAEYPHYASHDQVYAYFRDYVDHFGFGHTITFNTEVTHVRRGERGGWDVDIRSTTGSSHDHAGRQSAVTETRHYDAVMVANGHHWDTRWPDPGYPGQFDGEQIHAHDYRSGDQLEGRNVVVVGAGNSAMDIAVEGSHRARSVNLSIRRGQWVMKKTLFGLAADQIALPGWAPWWVTSARLRIAALLSGGLRRYGLPTPPHTPGQSHPVQSDAIRDRLGAGAITVKPGIERLERDRVVFTDGSEAPADLIVWATGYRVKFPFFDPDLISAEGNDLPLFKRMVHPDRPGLFFIGLLQPVGAVMPLAEAQSRLAVKSLTGEYVLPDRQEMVRRMHEDDRRNKRQFYDSPRHTMQVDFDHYLRELDRETRTGRQRTPRKGKVAA
;
A
#
# COMPACT_ATOMS: atom_id res chain seq x y z
N MET A 1 -20.65 9.05 -9.63
CA MET A 1 -19.63 10.11 -9.74
C MET A 1 -18.30 9.50 -9.34
N PRO A 2 -17.16 10.00 -9.85
CA PRO A 2 -15.85 9.58 -9.36
C PRO A 2 -15.74 9.89 -7.87
N TYR A 3 -15.02 9.05 -7.14
CA TYR A 3 -14.84 9.22 -5.70
C TYR A 3 -13.99 10.46 -5.41
N ASN A 4 -14.54 11.37 -4.60
CA ASN A 4 -13.95 12.65 -4.27
C ASN A 4 -14.59 13.19 -2.97
N VAL A 5 -13.82 13.21 -1.88
CA VAL A 5 -14.28 13.57 -0.55
C VAL A 5 -14.16 15.09 -0.34
N ARG A 6 -15.24 15.72 0.12
CA ARG A 6 -15.32 17.17 0.36
C ARG A 6 -15.61 17.42 1.83
N GLN A 7 -15.37 18.65 2.30
CA GLN A 7 -15.62 19.03 3.71
C GLN A 7 -17.04 18.67 4.19
N LYS A 8 -18.05 18.82 3.32
CA LYS A 8 -19.46 18.45 3.60
C LYS A 8 -19.72 16.95 3.79
N HIS A 9 -18.78 16.08 3.47
CA HIS A 9 -18.91 14.63 3.66
C HIS A 9 -18.46 14.17 5.05
N ARG A 10 -17.91 15.08 5.88
CA ARG A 10 -17.50 14.78 7.25
C ARG A 10 -18.69 14.23 8.04
N ALA A 11 -18.58 13.01 8.54
CA ALA A 11 -19.54 12.43 9.46
C ALA A 11 -19.46 13.12 10.84
N PRO A 12 -20.54 13.09 11.63
CA PRO A 12 -20.50 13.52 13.03
C PRO A 12 -19.43 12.76 13.82
N ALA A 13 -18.86 13.42 14.84
CA ALA A 13 -17.93 12.77 15.76
C ALA A 13 -18.67 11.76 16.65
N ILE A 14 -17.97 10.72 17.06
CA ILE A 14 -18.48 9.75 18.04
C ILE A 14 -18.07 10.25 19.42
N THR A 15 -19.06 10.66 20.23
CA THR A 15 -18.84 11.23 21.56
C THR A 15 -19.08 10.24 22.70
N GLU A 16 -19.72 9.11 22.41
CA GLU A 16 -20.00 8.05 23.37
C GLU A 16 -19.41 6.73 22.87
N GLU A 17 -18.84 5.96 23.80
CA GLU A 17 -18.21 4.69 23.46
C GLU A 17 -19.25 3.67 22.95
N ILE A 18 -19.00 3.12 21.75
CA ILE A 18 -19.83 2.05 21.19
C ILE A 18 -19.44 0.74 21.85
N ARG A 19 -20.36 0.19 22.66
CA ARG A 19 -20.15 -1.12 23.29
C ARG A 19 -20.23 -2.24 22.25
N PRO A 20 -19.29 -3.20 22.28
CA PRO A 20 -19.35 -4.34 21.37
C PRO A 20 -20.54 -5.24 21.70
N ASP A 21 -21.21 -5.76 20.67
CA ASP A 21 -22.24 -6.78 20.80
C ASP A 21 -21.56 -8.16 20.94
N PRO A 22 -21.62 -8.82 22.11
CA PRO A 22 -20.96 -10.10 22.32
C PRO A 22 -21.59 -11.25 21.51
N ALA A 23 -22.74 -11.05 20.87
CA ALA A 23 -23.33 -12.02 19.94
C ALA A 23 -22.68 -11.99 18.54
N LEU A 24 -21.91 -10.95 18.23
CA LEU A 24 -21.18 -10.84 16.97
C LEU A 24 -19.82 -11.55 17.03
N PRO A 25 -19.26 -11.96 15.87
CA PRO A 25 -17.95 -12.61 15.81
C PRO A 25 -16.85 -11.72 16.37
N ARG A 26 -15.91 -12.29 17.15
CA ARG A 26 -14.71 -11.58 17.62
C ARG A 26 -13.64 -11.56 16.54
N VAL A 27 -13.06 -10.39 16.29
CA VAL A 27 -12.15 -10.15 15.16
C VAL A 27 -10.78 -9.68 15.62
N CYS A 28 -9.72 -10.29 15.09
CA CYS A 28 -8.35 -9.79 15.21
C CYS A 28 -8.00 -8.92 13.99
N VAL A 29 -7.47 -7.71 14.21
CA VAL A 29 -6.90 -6.86 13.16
C VAL A 29 -5.38 -6.80 13.33
N ILE A 30 -4.64 -7.14 12.28
CA ILE A 30 -3.18 -7.19 12.30
C ILE A 30 -2.59 -5.93 11.66
N GLY A 31 -2.03 -5.03 12.48
CA GLY A 31 -1.40 -3.77 12.09
C GLY A 31 -2.34 -2.57 12.19
N ALA A 32 -1.82 -1.42 12.63
CA ALA A 32 -2.54 -0.15 12.80
C ALA A 32 -2.04 0.94 11.81
N GLY A 33 -1.61 0.55 10.62
CA GLY A 33 -1.45 1.47 9.49
C GLY A 33 -2.79 1.95 8.92
N ALA A 34 -2.77 2.72 7.83
CA ALA A 34 -3.99 3.21 7.16
C ALA A 34 -5.05 2.12 6.90
N LEU A 35 -4.60 0.90 6.57
CA LEU A 35 -5.44 -0.27 6.30
C LEU A 35 -6.11 -0.78 7.57
N GLY A 36 -5.33 -0.86 8.66
CA GLY A 36 -5.78 -1.27 9.98
C GLY A 36 -6.75 -0.29 10.61
N LEU A 37 -6.47 1.01 10.51
CA LEU A 37 -7.37 2.08 10.98
C LEU A 37 -8.72 2.03 10.26
N ALA A 38 -8.74 1.74 8.96
CA ALA A 38 -9.97 1.55 8.21
C ALA A 38 -10.77 0.32 8.69
N ALA A 39 -10.08 -0.79 8.99
CA ALA A 39 -10.69 -2.01 9.53
C ALA A 39 -11.22 -1.80 10.95
N ALA A 40 -10.39 -1.28 11.86
CA ALA A 40 -10.74 -1.03 13.25
C ALA A 40 -11.95 -0.10 13.36
N LYS A 41 -11.96 1.03 12.65
CA LYS A 41 -13.11 1.95 12.63
C LYS A 41 -14.38 1.27 12.11
N ALA A 42 -14.29 0.48 11.04
CA ALA A 42 -15.45 -0.20 10.47
C ALA A 42 -16.04 -1.24 11.45
N LEU A 43 -15.19 -2.00 12.15
CA LEU A 43 -15.61 -2.95 13.18
C LEU A 43 -16.23 -2.24 14.40
N TYR A 44 -15.53 -1.23 14.93
CA TYR A 44 -15.94 -0.45 16.09
C TYR A 44 -17.31 0.20 15.88
N THR A 45 -17.47 0.92 14.75
CA THR A 45 -18.74 1.60 14.43
C THR A 45 -19.92 0.66 14.17
N ALA A 46 -19.64 -0.63 13.90
CA ALA A 46 -20.64 -1.67 13.76
C ALA A 46 -20.89 -2.46 15.05
N GLY A 47 -20.22 -2.13 16.16
CA GLY A 47 -20.31 -2.84 17.42
C GLY A 47 -19.73 -4.26 17.37
N VAL A 48 -18.85 -4.56 16.41
CA VAL A 48 -18.20 -5.89 16.31
C VAL A 48 -17.06 -5.95 17.34
N PRO A 49 -17.00 -6.97 18.23
CA PRO A 49 -15.88 -7.15 19.15
C PRO A 49 -14.56 -7.27 18.39
N LEU A 50 -13.58 -6.44 18.72
CA LEU A 50 -12.27 -6.44 18.05
C LEU A 50 -11.09 -6.29 18.99
N ASP A 51 -9.97 -6.86 18.59
CA ASP A 51 -8.63 -6.54 19.07
C ASP A 51 -7.77 -6.13 17.87
N CYS A 52 -7.18 -4.93 17.89
CA CYS A 52 -6.22 -4.51 16.87
C CYS A 52 -4.81 -4.50 17.46
N PHE A 53 -3.88 -5.26 16.89
CA PHE A 53 -2.51 -5.35 17.37
C PHE A 53 -1.56 -4.58 16.46
N GLU A 54 -0.78 -3.67 17.04
CA GLU A 54 0.31 -2.94 16.39
C GLU A 54 1.62 -3.25 17.10
N LYS A 55 2.63 -3.63 16.31
CA LYS A 55 3.94 -4.01 16.87
C LYS A 55 4.73 -2.79 17.35
N GLY A 56 4.54 -1.63 16.73
CA GLY A 56 5.11 -0.37 17.18
C GLY A 56 4.38 0.21 18.39
N SER A 57 4.95 1.26 18.97
CA SER A 57 4.33 2.04 20.05
C SER A 57 3.32 3.08 19.55
N GLU A 58 3.10 3.17 18.24
CA GLU A 58 2.27 4.19 17.60
C GLU A 58 1.63 3.66 16.30
N PHE A 59 0.47 4.19 15.93
CA PHE A 59 -0.22 3.85 14.68
C PHE A 59 0.34 4.63 13.48
N GLY A 60 -0.30 4.45 12.31
CA GLY A 60 -0.01 5.23 11.09
C GLY A 60 0.85 4.48 10.07
N GLY A 61 1.58 3.46 10.50
CA GLY A 61 2.32 2.56 9.62
C GLY A 61 3.31 3.32 8.73
N ASN A 62 3.19 3.18 7.40
CA ASN A 62 4.13 3.76 6.43
C ASN A 62 4.11 5.30 6.34
N TRP A 63 3.21 5.97 7.03
CA TRP A 63 3.11 7.44 7.03
C TRP A 63 3.70 8.09 8.28
N LEU A 64 4.09 7.28 9.27
CA LEU A 64 4.86 7.75 10.41
C LEU A 64 6.36 7.68 10.05
N PHE A 65 7.01 8.84 10.11
CA PHE A 65 8.46 8.96 10.00
C PHE A 65 9.11 8.45 11.28
N ASP A 66 10.24 7.76 11.14
CA ASP A 66 10.96 7.05 12.19
C ASP A 66 10.03 6.14 13.01
N ASN A 67 9.15 5.43 12.31
CA ASN A 67 8.16 4.57 12.95
C ASN A 67 8.86 3.54 13.86
N PRO A 68 8.51 3.50 15.16
CA PRO A 68 9.09 2.55 16.14
C PRO A 68 8.89 1.08 15.78
N ASN A 69 7.98 0.77 14.85
CA ASN A 69 7.76 -0.58 14.34
C ASN A 69 8.94 -1.15 13.52
N GLY A 70 9.89 -0.30 13.13
CA GLY A 70 11.14 -0.66 12.45
C GLY A 70 11.00 -1.15 11.00
N VAL A 71 9.84 -0.96 10.36
CA VAL A 71 9.56 -1.47 8.99
C VAL A 71 8.82 -0.46 8.10
N SER A 72 8.87 0.83 8.45
CA SER A 72 8.27 1.92 7.68
C SER A 72 9.27 2.47 6.66
N ALA A 73 8.89 2.55 5.38
CA ALA A 73 9.72 3.13 4.33
C ALA A 73 9.59 4.66 4.20
N CYS A 74 9.09 5.34 5.25
CA CYS A 74 8.80 6.77 5.22
C CYS A 74 10.09 7.60 5.33
N TYR A 75 10.36 8.42 4.33
CA TYR A 75 11.44 9.42 4.34
C TYR A 75 10.90 10.84 4.52
N GLU A 76 11.75 11.77 4.93
CA GLU A 76 11.42 13.12 5.40
C GLU A 76 10.64 13.95 4.35
N THR A 77 10.98 13.79 3.08
CA THR A 77 10.36 14.54 1.98
C THR A 77 9.15 13.82 1.36
N LEU A 78 8.71 12.70 1.94
CA LEU A 78 7.64 11.88 1.37
C LEU A 78 6.32 12.65 1.30
N GLN A 79 5.74 12.68 0.11
CA GLN A 79 4.41 13.23 -0.15
C GLN A 79 3.52 12.20 -0.84
N ILE A 80 2.21 12.33 -0.64
CA ILE A 80 1.23 11.50 -1.35
C ILE A 80 1.29 11.78 -2.86
N ASN A 81 1.08 10.72 -3.65
CA ASN A 81 0.99 10.81 -5.11
C ASN A 81 -0.47 10.84 -5.62
N THR A 82 -1.43 10.86 -4.71
CA THR A 82 -2.87 10.97 -5.00
C THR A 82 -3.39 12.18 -4.24
N SER A 83 -4.27 12.98 -4.83
CA SER A 83 -4.72 14.21 -4.19
C SER A 83 -5.52 13.95 -2.92
N CYS A 84 -5.47 14.89 -1.98
CA CYS A 84 -6.12 14.78 -0.68
C CYS A 84 -7.60 14.36 -0.76
N PRO A 85 -8.46 14.94 -1.64
CA PRO A 85 -9.86 14.53 -1.76
C PRO A 85 -10.07 13.09 -2.26
N ARG A 86 -9.10 12.55 -3.01
CA ARG A 86 -9.17 11.18 -3.53
C ARG A 86 -8.59 10.14 -2.58
N MET A 87 -7.72 10.58 -1.67
CA MET A 87 -7.05 9.72 -0.70
C MET A 87 -7.79 9.65 0.64
N ALA A 88 -8.52 10.71 1.02
CA ALA A 88 -9.30 10.77 2.25
C ALA A 88 -10.31 9.63 2.39
N PHE A 89 -10.61 9.24 3.64
CA PHE A 89 -11.67 8.30 3.98
C PHE A 89 -13.04 8.91 3.63
N SER A 90 -14.01 8.06 3.29
CA SER A 90 -15.23 8.47 2.60
C SER A 90 -16.08 9.44 3.40
N ASP A 91 -15.98 9.37 4.73
CA ASP A 91 -16.73 10.17 5.70
C ASP A 91 -15.84 11.06 6.57
N PHE A 92 -14.57 11.23 6.19
CA PHE A 92 -13.64 12.10 6.90
C PHE A 92 -12.71 12.81 5.91
N PRO A 93 -13.04 14.03 5.47
CA PRO A 93 -12.21 14.79 4.56
C PRO A 93 -10.90 15.21 5.24
N MET A 94 -9.79 15.14 4.50
CA MET A 94 -8.56 15.83 4.89
C MET A 94 -8.83 17.35 5.02
N PRO A 95 -8.11 18.08 5.90
CA PRO A 95 -8.30 19.51 6.10
C PRO A 95 -8.23 20.33 4.80
N ALA A 96 -9.00 21.42 4.72
CA ALA A 96 -9.15 22.21 3.49
C ALA A 96 -7.90 23.04 3.16
N GLU A 97 -7.12 23.35 4.18
CA GLU A 97 -5.85 24.08 4.16
C GLU A 97 -4.67 23.21 3.70
N TYR A 98 -4.83 21.88 3.64
CA TYR A 98 -3.78 21.01 3.14
C TYR A 98 -3.48 21.33 1.67
N PRO A 99 -2.22 21.21 1.23
CA PRO A 99 -1.89 21.26 -0.19
C PRO A 99 -2.63 20.15 -0.94
N HIS A 100 -2.67 20.24 -2.28
CA HIS A 100 -3.29 19.21 -3.10
C HIS A 100 -2.70 17.81 -2.84
N TYR A 101 -1.40 17.75 -2.51
CA TYR A 101 -0.67 16.55 -2.15
C TYR A 101 -0.03 16.78 -0.77
N ALA A 102 -0.62 16.18 0.27
CA ALA A 102 -0.12 16.26 1.64
C ALA A 102 1.24 15.56 1.81
N SER A 103 2.06 16.10 2.70
CA SER A 103 3.27 15.46 3.21
C SER A 103 2.93 14.33 4.19
N HIS A 104 3.91 13.46 4.49
CA HIS A 104 3.68 12.29 5.34
C HIS A 104 3.21 12.68 6.76
N ASP A 105 3.75 13.75 7.34
CA ASP A 105 3.39 14.30 8.65
C ASP A 105 1.95 14.84 8.67
N GLN A 106 1.51 15.50 7.58
CA GLN A 106 0.13 15.92 7.39
C GLN A 106 -0.82 14.72 7.27
N VAL A 107 -0.43 13.66 6.57
CA VAL A 107 -1.20 12.41 6.50
C VAL A 107 -1.29 11.72 7.87
N TYR A 108 -0.19 11.71 8.63
CA TYR A 108 -0.17 11.17 9.98
C TYR A 108 -1.07 11.97 10.94
N ALA A 109 -1.00 13.31 10.90
CA ALA A 109 -1.89 14.18 11.66
C ALA A 109 -3.37 13.91 11.31
N TYR A 110 -3.67 13.73 10.03
CA TYR A 110 -5.01 13.33 9.57
C TYR A 110 -5.46 11.98 10.15
N PHE A 111 -4.56 11.00 10.30
CA PHE A 111 -4.90 9.73 10.96
C PHE A 111 -5.18 9.88 12.44
N ARG A 112 -4.41 10.70 13.15
CA ARG A 112 -4.68 11.00 14.55
C ARG A 112 -6.05 11.64 14.71
N ASP A 113 -6.33 12.68 13.93
CA ASP A 113 -7.62 13.35 13.95
C ASP A 113 -8.77 12.40 13.57
N TYR A 114 -8.55 11.44 12.67
CA TYR A 114 -9.52 10.39 12.32
C TYR A 114 -9.77 9.42 13.49
N VAL A 115 -8.72 8.97 14.16
CA VAL A 115 -8.82 8.08 15.34
C VAL A 115 -9.56 8.78 16.47
N ASP A 116 -9.23 10.04 16.75
CA ASP A 116 -9.85 10.86 17.79
C ASP A 116 -11.32 11.15 17.47
N HIS A 117 -11.63 11.56 16.23
CA HIS A 117 -12.99 11.91 15.80
C HIS A 117 -13.96 10.73 15.89
N PHE A 118 -13.49 9.51 15.64
CA PHE A 118 -14.31 8.28 15.72
C PHE A 118 -14.09 7.47 17.01
N GLY A 119 -13.23 7.93 17.93
CA GLY A 119 -13.13 7.43 19.30
C GLY A 119 -12.62 5.98 19.47
N PHE A 120 -12.01 5.37 18.46
CA PHE A 120 -11.65 3.94 18.48
C PHE A 120 -10.18 3.65 18.87
N GLY A 121 -9.39 4.67 19.25
CA GLY A 121 -7.97 4.48 19.57
C GLY A 121 -7.71 3.47 20.69
N HIS A 122 -8.61 3.37 21.67
CA HIS A 122 -8.52 2.43 22.78
C HIS A 122 -8.62 0.95 22.37
N THR A 123 -9.11 0.64 21.16
CA THR A 123 -9.18 -0.74 20.65
C THR A 123 -7.84 -1.23 20.06
N ILE A 124 -6.84 -0.35 20.00
CA ILE A 124 -5.52 -0.64 19.44
C ILE A 124 -4.55 -0.94 20.59
N THR A 125 -4.00 -2.15 20.59
CA THR A 125 -2.97 -2.59 21.52
C THR A 125 -1.60 -2.47 20.85
N PHE A 126 -0.83 -1.49 21.30
CA PHE A 126 0.53 -1.22 20.82
C PHE A 126 1.57 -2.19 21.41
N ASN A 127 2.79 -2.12 20.90
CA ASN A 127 3.94 -2.92 21.35
C ASN A 127 3.63 -4.43 21.39
N THR A 128 2.74 -4.87 20.49
CA THR A 128 2.20 -6.23 20.47
C THR A 128 2.24 -6.75 19.04
N GLU A 129 3.17 -7.67 18.79
CA GLU A 129 3.37 -8.30 17.49
C GLU A 129 2.54 -9.56 17.38
N VAL A 130 1.81 -9.71 16.26
CA VAL A 130 1.22 -11.01 15.88
C VAL A 130 2.32 -11.86 15.26
N THR A 131 2.72 -12.93 15.93
CA THR A 131 3.83 -13.78 15.52
C THR A 131 3.39 -15.00 14.73
N HIS A 132 2.16 -15.49 14.96
CA HIS A 132 1.65 -16.66 14.24
C HIS A 132 0.11 -16.68 14.21
N VAL A 133 -0.46 -17.15 13.10
CA VAL A 133 -1.91 -17.29 12.89
C VAL A 133 -2.17 -18.65 12.26
N ARG A 134 -2.97 -19.47 12.92
CA ARG A 134 -3.31 -20.82 12.47
C ARG A 134 -4.80 -21.11 12.63
N ARG A 135 -5.27 -22.18 11.99
CA ARG A 135 -6.64 -22.64 12.21
C ARG A 135 -6.82 -23.18 13.61
N GLY A 136 -7.84 -22.66 14.30
CA GLY A 136 -8.25 -23.18 15.60
C GLY A 136 -8.98 -24.50 15.47
N GLU A 137 -8.81 -25.38 16.46
CA GLU A 137 -9.43 -26.71 16.48
C GLU A 137 -10.97 -26.65 16.49
N ARG A 138 -11.54 -25.57 17.02
CA ARG A 138 -12.98 -25.34 17.16
C ARG A 138 -13.58 -24.53 16.01
N GLY A 139 -12.85 -24.36 14.91
CA GLY A 139 -13.15 -23.35 13.88
C GLY A 139 -12.36 -22.06 14.12
N GLY A 140 -12.64 -21.00 13.37
CA GLY A 140 -11.97 -19.70 13.57
C GLY A 140 -10.45 -19.75 13.38
N TRP A 141 -9.75 -18.96 14.20
CA TRP A 141 -8.32 -18.71 14.13
C TRP A 141 -7.70 -18.56 15.52
N ASP A 142 -6.59 -19.26 15.74
CA ASP A 142 -5.73 -19.02 16.90
C ASP A 142 -4.59 -18.09 16.48
N VAL A 143 -4.40 -17.02 17.25
CA VAL A 143 -3.43 -15.95 16.99
C VAL A 143 -2.47 -15.87 18.16
N ASP A 144 -1.20 -16.14 17.90
CA ASP A 144 -0.13 -15.93 18.87
C ASP A 144 0.33 -14.47 18.80
N ILE A 145 0.33 -13.81 19.95
CA ILE A 145 0.79 -12.44 20.13
C ILE A 145 1.98 -12.41 21.08
N ARG A 146 2.92 -11.53 20.80
CA ARG A 146 4.09 -11.25 21.63
C ARG A 146 4.08 -9.78 22.01
N SER A 147 3.90 -9.51 23.30
CA SER A 147 3.85 -8.16 23.85
C SER A 147 5.15 -7.81 24.58
N THR A 148 5.65 -6.60 24.34
CA THR A 148 6.81 -6.04 25.07
C THR A 148 6.38 -5.11 26.21
N THR A 149 5.08 -4.83 26.35
CA THR A 149 4.52 -4.12 27.51
C THR A 149 4.31 -5.10 28.67
N GLY A 150 4.77 -4.72 29.88
CA GLY A 150 4.64 -5.57 31.08
C GLY A 150 5.80 -6.55 31.33
N SER A 151 6.87 -6.48 30.55
CA SER A 151 8.07 -7.29 30.76
C SER A 151 8.79 -6.96 32.06
N SER A 152 8.98 -7.96 32.93
CA SER A 152 9.93 -7.88 34.03
C SER A 152 11.35 -7.80 33.47
N HIS A 153 12.18 -6.93 34.02
CA HIS A 153 13.62 -6.99 33.79
C HIS A 153 14.17 -8.15 34.60
N ASP A 154 14.86 -9.09 33.95
CA ASP A 154 15.69 -10.02 34.69
C ASP A 154 16.87 -9.26 35.35
N HIS A 155 17.61 -9.91 36.27
CA HIS A 155 18.79 -9.32 36.92
C HIS A 155 19.92 -8.94 35.93
N ALA A 156 19.76 -9.23 34.63
CA ALA A 156 20.68 -8.90 33.54
C ALA A 156 20.13 -7.81 32.59
N GLY A 157 18.97 -7.21 32.90
CA GLY A 157 18.36 -6.14 32.09
C GLY A 157 17.71 -6.61 30.78
N ARG A 158 17.48 -7.91 30.60
CA ARG A 158 16.76 -8.45 29.44
C ARG A 158 15.26 -8.37 29.66
N GLN A 159 14.58 -7.87 28.63
CA GLN A 159 13.14 -7.74 28.59
C GLN A 159 12.52 -9.09 28.16
N SER A 160 11.85 -9.79 29.08
CA SER A 160 11.08 -11.00 28.71
C SER A 160 9.73 -10.59 28.12
N ALA A 161 9.55 -10.81 26.83
CA ALA A 161 8.26 -10.58 26.17
C ALA A 161 7.21 -11.58 26.69
N VAL A 162 5.98 -11.11 26.87
CA VAL A 162 4.84 -11.96 27.23
C VAL A 162 4.23 -12.50 25.95
N THR A 163 4.15 -13.82 25.83
CA THR A 163 3.49 -14.49 24.70
C THR A 163 2.15 -15.05 25.13
N GLU A 164 1.10 -14.79 24.36
CA GLU A 164 -0.25 -15.27 24.60
C GLU A 164 -0.85 -15.80 23.28
N THR A 165 -1.69 -16.83 23.35
CA THR A 165 -2.52 -17.25 22.20
C THR A 165 -3.97 -16.85 22.47
N ARG A 166 -4.59 -16.15 21.52
CA ARG A 166 -6.01 -15.76 21.58
C ARG A 166 -6.79 -16.35 20.42
N HIS A 167 -8.03 -16.74 20.70
CA HIS A 167 -8.96 -17.26 19.71
C HIS A 167 -9.86 -16.16 19.13
N TYR A 168 -10.07 -16.21 17.81
CA TYR A 168 -10.90 -15.27 17.06
C TYR A 168 -11.74 -16.00 16.00
N ASP A 169 -12.96 -15.52 15.78
CA ASP A 169 -13.82 -16.04 14.71
C ASP A 169 -13.32 -15.60 13.32
N ALA A 170 -12.70 -14.41 13.25
CA ALA A 170 -12.13 -13.86 12.02
C ALA A 170 -10.85 -13.06 12.26
N VAL A 171 -10.03 -12.97 11.21
CA VAL A 171 -8.78 -12.20 11.19
C VAL A 171 -8.78 -11.28 9.96
N MET A 172 -8.53 -9.99 10.19
CA MET A 172 -8.33 -8.97 9.17
C MET A 172 -6.84 -8.62 9.09
N VAL A 173 -6.19 -9.09 8.04
CA VAL A 173 -4.77 -8.90 7.76
C VAL A 173 -4.56 -7.52 7.12
N ALA A 174 -3.92 -6.61 7.84
CA ALA A 174 -3.70 -5.22 7.44
C ALA A 174 -2.22 -4.79 7.58
N ASN A 175 -1.28 -5.75 7.52
CA ASN A 175 0.17 -5.52 7.70
C ASN A 175 0.85 -4.79 6.54
N GLY A 176 0.13 -4.56 5.43
CA GLY A 176 0.66 -3.89 4.25
C GLY A 176 1.68 -4.75 3.47
N HIS A 177 2.22 -4.17 2.39
CA HIS A 177 3.06 -4.89 1.43
C HIS A 177 4.28 -4.09 0.92
N HIS A 178 4.65 -3.00 1.61
CA HIS A 178 5.79 -2.14 1.26
C HIS A 178 6.89 -2.16 2.34
N TRP A 179 7.26 -3.36 2.81
CA TRP A 179 8.24 -3.51 3.90
C TRP A 179 9.30 -4.59 3.64
N ASP A 180 8.97 -5.74 3.04
CA ASP A 180 9.98 -6.77 2.72
C ASP A 180 10.77 -6.37 1.48
N THR A 181 12.02 -5.93 1.68
CA THR A 181 12.85 -5.35 0.62
C THR A 181 13.19 -6.36 -0.47
N ARG A 182 13.24 -5.89 -1.73
CA ARG A 182 13.61 -6.73 -2.87
C ARG A 182 14.99 -6.34 -3.38
N TRP A 183 16.02 -6.99 -2.88
CA TRP A 183 17.38 -6.85 -3.38
C TRP A 183 17.57 -7.56 -4.73
N PRO A 184 18.56 -7.14 -5.55
CA PRO A 184 19.01 -7.90 -6.72
C PRO A 184 19.44 -9.31 -6.30
N ASP A 185 18.87 -10.33 -6.95
CA ASP A 185 19.17 -11.73 -6.67
C ASP A 185 19.21 -12.52 -8.00
N PRO A 186 20.36 -13.09 -8.40
CA PRO A 186 21.66 -12.92 -7.73
C PRO A 186 22.13 -11.46 -7.76
N GLY A 187 23.06 -11.13 -6.85
CA GLY A 187 23.75 -9.84 -6.88
C GLY A 187 24.48 -9.60 -8.20
N TYR A 188 24.81 -8.34 -8.49
CA TYR A 188 25.58 -7.99 -9.68
C TYR A 188 27.03 -8.49 -9.58
N PRO A 189 27.65 -8.90 -10.71
CA PRO A 189 29.05 -9.32 -10.72
C PRO A 189 29.99 -8.21 -10.22
N GLY A 190 31.11 -8.62 -9.61
CA GLY A 190 32.17 -7.71 -9.14
C GLY A 190 32.08 -7.39 -7.65
N GLN A 191 32.73 -6.30 -7.25
CA GLN A 191 32.80 -5.83 -5.86
C GLN A 191 32.53 -4.33 -5.83
N PHE A 192 31.95 -3.83 -4.75
CA PHE A 192 31.69 -2.41 -4.56
C PHE A 192 32.13 -2.02 -3.15
N ASP A 193 32.99 -1.00 -3.07
CA ASP A 193 33.63 -0.57 -1.82
C ASP A 193 32.77 0.48 -1.09
N GLY A 194 31.84 1.12 -1.80
CA GLY A 194 30.91 2.10 -1.25
C GLY A 194 29.70 1.46 -0.54
N GLU A 195 28.81 2.32 -0.06
CA GLU A 195 27.61 1.90 0.67
C GLU A 195 26.48 1.47 -0.29
N GLN A 196 25.73 0.44 0.08
CA GLN A 196 24.53 0.03 -0.64
C GLN A 196 23.35 0.01 0.32
N ILE A 197 22.27 0.71 -0.04
CA ILE A 197 21.03 0.73 0.74
C ILE A 197 19.85 0.36 -0.15
N HIS A 198 18.79 -0.22 0.43
CA HIS A 198 17.50 -0.25 -0.24
C HIS A 198 16.81 1.10 -0.07
N ALA A 199 15.94 1.48 -0.98
CA ALA A 199 15.11 2.69 -0.82
C ALA A 199 14.17 2.65 0.42
N HIS A 200 14.12 1.51 1.12
CA HIS A 200 13.42 1.36 2.40
C HIS A 200 14.18 2.02 3.54
N ASP A 201 15.52 1.97 3.49
CA ASP A 201 16.42 2.47 4.53
C ASP A 201 16.83 3.93 4.27
N TYR A 202 16.30 4.52 3.20
CA TYR A 202 16.44 5.95 2.93
C TYR A 202 15.53 6.75 3.87
N ARG A 203 16.10 7.71 4.59
CA ARG A 203 15.44 8.57 5.59
C ARG A 203 15.41 10.02 5.15
N SER A 204 16.55 10.59 4.72
CA SER A 204 16.67 12.00 4.36
C SER A 204 17.81 12.26 3.36
N GLY A 205 17.83 13.47 2.80
CA GLY A 205 18.89 13.96 1.92
C GLY A 205 20.28 13.96 2.55
N ASP A 206 20.42 13.85 3.88
CA ASP A 206 21.72 13.78 4.55
C ASP A 206 22.51 12.54 4.13
N GLN A 207 21.82 11.44 3.83
CA GLN A 207 22.45 10.23 3.28
C GLN A 207 23.04 10.44 1.87
N LEU A 208 22.63 11.49 1.16
CA LEU A 208 23.05 11.79 -0.21
C LEU A 208 24.12 12.87 -0.29
N GLU A 209 24.28 13.67 0.77
CA GLU A 209 25.07 14.90 0.80
C GLU A 209 26.52 14.67 0.37
N GLY A 210 26.98 15.39 -0.66
CA GLY A 210 28.36 15.36 -1.14
C GLY A 210 28.84 14.03 -1.77
N ARG A 211 27.95 13.03 -1.93
CA ARG A 211 28.28 11.70 -2.47
C ARG A 211 28.04 11.61 -3.98
N ASN A 212 28.70 10.67 -4.64
CA ASN A 212 28.33 10.20 -5.98
C ASN A 212 27.27 9.09 -5.82
N VAL A 213 26.04 9.34 -6.25
CA VAL A 213 24.91 8.45 -6.00
C VAL A 213 24.45 7.76 -7.28
N VAL A 214 24.28 6.44 -7.22
CA VAL A 214 23.61 5.66 -8.26
C VAL A 214 22.26 5.19 -7.72
N VAL A 215 21.17 5.71 -8.26
CA VAL A 215 19.80 5.27 -7.92
C VAL A 215 19.34 4.23 -8.94
N VAL A 216 18.97 3.03 -8.48
CA VAL A 216 18.58 1.93 -9.36
C VAL A 216 17.08 1.71 -9.31
N GLY A 217 16.41 1.90 -10.44
CA GLY A 217 14.98 1.66 -10.58
C GLY A 217 14.27 2.80 -11.29
N ALA A 218 13.00 2.56 -11.61
CA ALA A 218 12.13 3.52 -12.28
C ALA A 218 10.79 3.70 -11.57
N GLY A 219 10.70 3.41 -10.26
CA GLY A 219 9.50 3.64 -9.46
C GLY A 219 9.47 5.04 -8.84
N ASN A 220 8.39 5.39 -8.12
CA ASN A 220 8.27 6.70 -7.47
C ASN A 220 9.43 6.97 -6.51
N SER A 221 9.78 6.03 -5.63
CA SER A 221 10.94 6.17 -4.73
C SER A 221 12.25 6.46 -5.46
N ALA A 222 12.47 5.85 -6.64
CA ALA A 222 13.67 6.10 -7.43
C ALA A 222 13.70 7.56 -7.94
N MET A 223 12.56 8.06 -8.39
CA MET A 223 12.46 9.43 -8.91
C MET A 223 12.60 10.45 -7.78
N ASP A 224 11.94 10.24 -6.65
CA ASP A 224 11.96 11.15 -5.51
C ASP A 224 13.38 11.25 -4.94
N ILE A 225 14.05 10.11 -4.70
CA ILE A 225 15.44 10.07 -4.22
C ILE A 225 16.41 10.66 -5.25
N ALA A 226 16.23 10.42 -6.55
CA ALA A 226 17.09 11.00 -7.58
C ALA A 226 16.92 12.53 -7.68
N VAL A 227 15.68 13.03 -7.54
CA VAL A 227 15.40 14.47 -7.49
C VAL A 227 16.04 15.08 -6.25
N GLU A 228 15.85 14.50 -5.07
CA GLU A 228 16.47 15.02 -3.84
C GLU A 228 18.00 14.99 -3.91
N GLY A 229 18.55 13.86 -4.36
CA GLY A 229 19.99 13.71 -4.60
C GLY A 229 20.53 14.76 -5.55
N SER A 230 19.78 15.15 -6.57
CA SER A 230 20.27 16.16 -7.52
C SER A 230 20.50 17.54 -6.90
N HIS A 231 19.94 17.81 -5.70
CA HIS A 231 20.14 19.06 -4.97
C HIS A 231 21.31 18.99 -3.96
N ARG A 232 21.73 17.79 -3.56
CA ARG A 232 22.61 17.56 -2.39
C ARG A 232 23.84 16.70 -2.69
N ALA A 233 23.69 15.75 -3.60
CA ALA A 233 24.76 14.85 -4.02
C ALA A 233 25.75 15.58 -4.93
N ARG A 234 27.01 15.10 -4.94
CA ARG A 234 28.03 15.54 -5.89
C ARG A 234 27.65 15.16 -7.33
N SER A 235 27.08 13.97 -7.51
CA SER A 235 26.54 13.51 -8.79
C SER A 235 25.41 12.51 -8.58
N VAL A 236 24.45 12.46 -9.51
CA VAL A 236 23.35 11.49 -9.50
C VAL A 236 23.24 10.79 -10.85
N ASN A 237 23.33 9.46 -10.80
CA ASN A 237 23.09 8.58 -11.94
C ASN A 237 21.83 7.74 -11.68
N LEU A 238 20.83 7.88 -12.54
CA LEU A 238 19.57 7.13 -12.47
C LEU A 238 19.63 5.94 -13.44
N SER A 239 19.84 4.74 -12.90
CA SER A 239 19.94 3.49 -13.67
C SER A 239 18.57 2.86 -13.91
N ILE A 240 18.18 2.78 -15.19
CA ILE A 240 16.87 2.27 -15.62
C ILE A 240 17.04 1.17 -16.67
N ARG A 241 16.64 -0.06 -16.33
CA ARG A 241 16.61 -1.20 -17.27
C ARG A 241 15.44 -1.10 -18.28
N ARG A 242 14.29 -0.60 -17.83
CA ARG A 242 13.06 -0.50 -18.63
C ARG A 242 12.38 0.84 -18.35
N GLY A 243 12.09 1.59 -19.41
CA GLY A 243 11.43 2.89 -19.30
C GLY A 243 10.04 2.79 -18.68
N GLN A 244 9.63 3.86 -17.99
CA GLN A 244 8.28 4.02 -17.43
C GLN A 244 7.66 5.33 -17.93
N TRP A 245 6.33 5.38 -17.94
CA TRP A 245 5.61 6.63 -18.21
C TRP A 245 5.64 7.50 -16.96
N VAL A 246 6.38 8.61 -17.03
CA VAL A 246 6.46 9.61 -15.96
C VAL A 246 5.47 10.73 -16.24
N MET A 247 4.46 10.82 -15.39
CA MET A 247 3.34 11.74 -15.49
C MET A 247 3.54 12.93 -14.56
N LYS A 248 3.06 14.11 -14.98
CA LYS A 248 2.97 15.28 -14.08
C LYS A 248 1.83 15.08 -13.08
N LYS A 249 2.04 15.47 -11.82
CA LYS A 249 1.01 15.46 -10.76
C LYS A 249 -0.01 16.56 -11.04
N THR A 250 0.44 17.74 -11.45
CA THR A 250 -0.41 18.91 -11.70
C THR A 250 -0.59 19.19 -13.19
N LEU A 251 -1.83 19.35 -13.64
CA LEU A 251 -2.19 19.76 -15.01
C LEU A 251 -3.15 20.96 -14.95
N PHE A 252 -2.80 22.07 -15.61
CA PHE A 252 -3.56 23.33 -15.57
C PHE A 252 -3.83 23.87 -14.15
N GLY A 253 -2.89 23.68 -13.22
CA GLY A 253 -3.04 24.11 -11.82
C GLY A 253 -3.96 23.23 -10.98
N LEU A 254 -4.50 22.15 -11.53
CA LEU A 254 -5.33 21.16 -10.84
C LEU A 254 -4.59 19.82 -10.71
N ALA A 255 -4.86 19.09 -9.64
CA ALA A 255 -4.35 17.74 -9.46
C ALA A 255 -4.93 16.80 -10.55
N ALA A 256 -4.07 16.13 -11.31
CA ALA A 256 -4.45 15.40 -12.53
C ALA A 256 -5.40 14.20 -12.27
N ASP A 257 -5.40 13.68 -11.05
CA ASP A 257 -6.27 12.60 -10.58
C ASP A 257 -7.70 13.07 -10.26
N GLN A 258 -7.92 14.37 -10.06
CA GLN A 258 -9.26 14.94 -9.85
C GLN A 258 -10.06 15.06 -11.15
N ILE A 259 -9.39 15.10 -12.31
CA ILE A 259 -10.01 15.03 -13.64
C ILE A 259 -10.33 13.58 -13.98
N ALA A 260 -11.17 12.94 -13.17
CA ALA A 260 -11.45 11.52 -13.28
C ALA A 260 -12.73 11.21 -14.04
N LEU A 261 -12.68 10.10 -14.76
CA LEU A 261 -13.84 9.54 -15.43
C LEU A 261 -14.72 8.83 -14.39
N PRO A 262 -16.04 8.78 -14.60
CA PRO A 262 -16.91 7.96 -13.78
C PRO A 262 -16.47 6.48 -13.85
N GLY A 263 -16.56 5.72 -12.74
CA GLY A 263 -16.22 4.29 -12.69
C GLY A 263 -17.09 3.36 -13.56
N TRP A 264 -17.94 3.90 -14.43
CA TRP A 264 -18.63 3.16 -15.49
C TRP A 264 -18.03 3.36 -16.87
N ALA A 265 -17.09 4.30 -17.02
CA ALA A 265 -16.44 4.58 -18.27
C ALA A 265 -15.66 3.34 -18.75
N PRO A 266 -15.81 2.94 -20.02
CA PRO A 266 -15.02 1.84 -20.57
C PRO A 266 -13.52 2.12 -20.51
N TRP A 267 -12.72 1.06 -20.33
CA TRP A 267 -11.26 1.17 -20.24
C TRP A 267 -10.61 1.89 -21.43
N TRP A 268 -11.16 1.75 -22.64
CA TRP A 268 -10.61 2.44 -23.82
C TRP A 268 -10.66 3.97 -23.67
N VAL A 269 -11.64 4.52 -22.94
CA VAL A 269 -11.74 5.96 -22.63
C VAL A 269 -10.64 6.36 -21.64
N THR A 270 -10.46 5.59 -20.57
CA THR A 270 -9.37 5.79 -19.60
C THR A 270 -8.01 5.69 -20.27
N SER A 271 -7.80 4.71 -21.15
CA SER A 271 -6.57 4.52 -21.92
C SER A 271 -6.32 5.69 -22.88
N ALA A 272 -7.34 6.16 -23.61
CA ALA A 272 -7.22 7.34 -24.47
C ALA A 272 -6.83 8.59 -23.68
N ARG A 273 -7.45 8.82 -22.52
CA ARG A 273 -7.10 9.92 -21.61
C ARG A 273 -5.65 9.82 -21.14
N LEU A 274 -5.21 8.64 -20.69
CA LEU A 274 -3.85 8.42 -20.23
C LEU A 274 -2.83 8.62 -21.37
N ARG A 275 -3.17 8.25 -22.61
CA ARG A 275 -2.36 8.54 -23.80
C ARG A 275 -2.25 10.04 -24.06
N ILE A 276 -3.36 10.78 -24.00
CA ILE A 276 -3.35 12.24 -24.14
C ILE A 276 -2.52 12.88 -23.03
N ALA A 277 -2.71 12.47 -21.77
CA ALA A 277 -1.96 12.99 -20.64
C ALA A 277 -0.45 12.67 -20.76
N ALA A 278 -0.08 11.48 -21.27
CA ALA A 278 1.31 11.13 -21.54
C ALA A 278 1.92 11.98 -22.66
N LEU A 279 1.16 12.24 -23.74
CA LEU A 279 1.56 13.15 -24.82
C LEU A 279 1.77 14.58 -24.29
N LEU A 280 0.82 15.10 -23.52
CA LEU A 280 0.90 16.43 -22.90
C LEU A 280 2.01 16.54 -21.86
N SER A 281 2.32 15.45 -21.16
CA SER A 281 3.46 15.41 -20.24
C SER A 281 4.79 15.53 -21.00
N GLY A 282 4.85 15.09 -22.27
CA GLY A 282 6.03 15.11 -23.13
C GLY A 282 6.91 13.88 -22.91
N GLY A 283 7.51 13.36 -23.99
CA GLY A 283 8.38 12.17 -23.90
C GLY A 283 9.70 12.45 -23.17
N LEU A 284 10.11 11.53 -22.28
CA LEU A 284 11.40 11.61 -21.59
C LEU A 284 12.58 11.03 -22.38
N ARG A 285 12.33 10.48 -23.58
CA ARG A 285 13.37 9.91 -24.47
C ARG A 285 14.51 10.89 -24.76
N ARG A 286 14.19 12.18 -24.90
CA ARG A 286 15.18 13.24 -25.16
C ARG A 286 16.20 13.42 -24.02
N TYR A 287 15.92 12.86 -22.85
CA TYR A 287 16.79 12.90 -21.67
C TYR A 287 17.46 11.54 -21.39
N GLY A 288 17.45 10.62 -22.35
CA GLY A 288 18.10 9.30 -22.22
C GLY A 288 17.25 8.22 -21.57
N LEU A 289 16.01 8.48 -21.14
CA LEU A 289 15.15 7.42 -20.62
C LEU A 289 14.75 6.45 -21.74
N PRO A 290 14.83 5.12 -21.50
CA PRO A 290 14.37 4.13 -22.46
C PRO A 290 12.90 4.30 -22.79
N THR A 291 12.50 3.83 -23.96
CA THR A 291 11.10 3.79 -24.34
C THR A 291 10.36 2.79 -23.45
N PRO A 292 9.23 3.17 -22.82
CA PRO A 292 8.39 2.20 -22.14
C PRO A 292 7.90 1.14 -23.14
N PRO A 293 8.04 -0.17 -22.85
CA PRO A 293 7.60 -1.24 -23.75
C PRO A 293 6.07 -1.42 -23.77
N HIS A 294 5.34 -0.61 -23.01
CA HIS A 294 3.90 -0.70 -22.80
C HIS A 294 3.21 0.63 -23.06
N THR A 295 1.90 0.60 -23.32
CA THR A 295 1.12 1.82 -23.52
C THR A 295 0.79 2.52 -22.19
N PRO A 296 0.53 3.84 -22.17
CA PRO A 296 0.09 4.55 -20.98
C PRO A 296 -1.15 3.91 -20.34
N GLY A 297 -1.10 3.66 -19.02
CA GLY A 297 -2.16 3.02 -18.26
C GLY A 297 -2.04 1.50 -18.09
N GLN A 298 -1.11 0.85 -18.78
CA GLN A 298 -0.81 -0.57 -18.56
C GLN A 298 0.18 -0.81 -17.41
N SER A 299 0.57 0.24 -16.70
CA SER A 299 1.46 0.22 -15.54
C SER A 299 1.03 1.25 -14.52
N HIS A 300 1.48 1.10 -13.27
CA HIS A 300 1.35 2.19 -12.31
C HIS A 300 2.10 3.42 -12.85
N PRO A 301 1.42 4.57 -13.00
CA PRO A 301 2.07 5.77 -13.46
C PRO A 301 3.11 6.19 -12.42
N VAL A 302 4.33 6.46 -12.90
CA VAL A 302 5.36 7.11 -12.08
C VAL A 302 5.02 8.58 -12.09
N GLN A 303 4.94 9.20 -10.92
CA GLN A 303 4.53 10.60 -10.80
C GLN A 303 5.67 11.43 -10.21
N SER A 304 6.18 12.36 -10.99
CA SER A 304 7.20 13.31 -10.53
C SER A 304 7.16 14.56 -11.39
N ASP A 305 6.97 15.71 -10.73
CA ASP A 305 6.96 17.01 -11.39
C ASP A 305 8.39 17.50 -11.66
N ALA A 306 9.27 17.39 -10.66
CA ALA A 306 10.62 17.95 -10.70
C ALA A 306 11.60 17.15 -11.56
N ILE A 307 11.41 15.84 -11.74
CA ILE A 307 12.40 15.00 -12.46
C ILE A 307 12.71 15.52 -13.86
N ARG A 308 11.72 16.09 -14.55
CA ARG A 308 11.87 16.64 -15.90
C ARG A 308 12.83 17.84 -15.91
N ASP A 309 12.66 18.72 -14.95
CA ASP A 309 13.46 19.94 -14.85
C ASP A 309 14.90 19.58 -14.45
N ARG A 310 15.07 18.63 -13.53
CA ARG A 310 16.40 18.15 -13.10
C ARG A 310 17.15 17.41 -14.23
N LEU A 311 16.45 16.57 -15.00
CA LEU A 311 17.00 15.94 -16.21
C LEU A 311 17.36 16.99 -17.28
N GLY A 312 16.49 17.98 -17.50
CA GLY A 312 16.73 19.04 -18.49
C GLY A 312 17.90 19.95 -18.14
N ALA A 313 18.16 20.17 -16.85
CA ALA A 313 19.33 20.90 -16.36
C ALA A 313 20.62 20.07 -16.37
N GLY A 314 20.56 18.77 -16.71
CA GLY A 314 21.72 17.86 -16.62
C GLY A 314 22.13 17.51 -15.19
N ALA A 315 21.30 17.82 -14.19
CA ALA A 315 21.59 17.54 -12.77
C ALA A 315 21.43 16.05 -12.41
N ILE A 316 20.76 15.27 -13.28
CA ILE A 316 20.61 13.82 -13.17
C ILE A 316 21.02 13.21 -14.51
N THR A 317 21.94 12.25 -14.48
CA THR A 317 22.35 11.50 -15.67
C THR A 317 21.61 10.17 -15.72
N VAL A 318 20.92 9.88 -16.82
CA VAL A 318 20.26 8.58 -17.01
C VAL A 318 21.27 7.57 -17.52
N LYS A 319 21.27 6.38 -16.91
CA LYS A 319 22.13 5.25 -17.28
C LYS A 319 21.27 4.01 -17.57
N PRO A 320 21.72 3.09 -18.44
CA PRO A 320 21.01 1.83 -18.65
C PRO A 320 21.21 0.91 -17.44
N GLY A 321 20.86 -0.37 -17.59
CA GLY A 321 21.07 -1.34 -16.53
C GLY A 321 22.54 -1.41 -16.11
N ILE A 322 22.80 -1.69 -14.84
CA ILE A 322 24.13 -2.07 -14.37
C ILE A 322 24.54 -3.37 -15.06
N GLU A 323 25.81 -3.48 -15.46
CA GLU A 323 26.43 -4.70 -15.93
C GLU A 323 27.22 -5.37 -14.80
N ARG A 324 28.07 -4.60 -14.12
CA ARG A 324 28.93 -5.06 -13.02
C ARG A 324 29.37 -3.91 -12.12
N LEU A 325 29.85 -4.24 -10.92
CA LEU A 325 30.37 -3.31 -9.94
C LEU A 325 31.91 -3.38 -9.92
N GLU A 326 32.57 -2.23 -9.82
CA GLU A 326 34.02 -2.12 -9.80
C GLU A 326 34.50 -1.18 -8.70
N ARG A 327 34.64 -1.69 -7.48
CA ARG A 327 35.19 -0.98 -6.31
C ARG A 327 34.54 0.40 -6.10
N ASP A 328 35.11 1.45 -6.70
CA ASP A 328 34.69 2.85 -6.61
C ASP A 328 33.70 3.31 -7.71
N ARG A 329 33.30 2.43 -8.64
CA ARG A 329 32.42 2.77 -9.77
C ARG A 329 31.42 1.68 -10.13
N VAL A 330 30.43 2.09 -10.92
CA VAL A 330 29.42 1.21 -11.53
C VAL A 330 29.61 1.22 -13.04
N VAL A 331 29.67 0.03 -13.64
CA VAL A 331 29.74 -0.15 -15.10
C VAL A 331 28.35 -0.55 -15.61
N PHE A 332 27.88 0.15 -16.63
CA PHE A 332 26.56 -0.04 -17.22
C PHE A 332 26.63 -0.83 -18.52
N THR A 333 25.50 -1.41 -18.94
CA THR A 333 25.42 -2.32 -20.10
C THR A 333 25.72 -1.68 -21.46
N ASP A 334 25.85 -0.35 -21.52
CA ASP A 334 26.31 0.37 -22.72
C ASP A 334 27.84 0.61 -22.73
N GLY A 335 28.56 0.03 -21.76
CA GLY A 335 29.98 0.23 -21.56
C GLY A 335 30.34 1.54 -20.86
N SER A 336 29.37 2.41 -20.57
CA SER A 336 29.65 3.63 -19.79
C SER A 336 29.88 3.29 -18.32
N GLU A 337 30.62 4.15 -17.63
CA GLU A 337 30.87 4.04 -16.19
C GLU A 337 30.46 5.30 -15.44
N ALA A 338 30.31 5.20 -14.12
CA ALA A 338 30.15 6.34 -13.23
C ALA A 338 30.77 6.04 -11.86
N PRO A 339 31.50 6.99 -11.24
CA PRO A 339 31.93 6.86 -9.85
C PRO A 339 30.70 6.75 -8.94
N ALA A 340 30.81 5.98 -7.87
CA ALA A 340 29.72 5.78 -6.92
C ALA A 340 30.26 5.57 -5.51
N ASP A 341 29.78 6.41 -4.59
CA ASP A 341 30.00 6.26 -3.15
C ASP A 341 28.79 5.57 -2.49
N LEU A 342 27.60 5.70 -3.10
CA LEU A 342 26.34 5.14 -2.61
C LEU A 342 25.51 4.58 -3.77
N ILE A 343 25.03 3.34 -3.63
CA ILE A 343 24.00 2.76 -4.49
C ILE A 343 22.68 2.65 -3.72
N VAL A 344 21.62 3.25 -4.27
CA VAL A 344 20.26 3.18 -3.71
C VAL A 344 19.40 2.25 -4.56
N TRP A 345 19.08 1.08 -4.02
CA TRP A 345 18.24 0.08 -4.66
C TRP A 345 16.76 0.41 -4.47
N ALA A 346 16.16 1.12 -5.43
CA ALA A 346 14.73 1.37 -5.51
C ALA A 346 14.00 0.26 -6.29
N THR A 347 14.30 -0.99 -5.89
CA THR A 347 13.91 -2.22 -6.58
C THR A 347 12.58 -2.82 -6.10
N GLY A 348 11.93 -2.18 -5.14
CA GLY A 348 10.56 -2.47 -4.71
C GLY A 348 10.51 -3.52 -3.60
N TYR A 349 9.33 -4.12 -3.41
CA TYR A 349 9.07 -4.97 -2.25
C TYR A 349 8.51 -6.34 -2.65
N ARG A 350 8.66 -7.29 -1.76
CA ARG A 350 8.00 -8.60 -1.78
C ARG A 350 6.76 -8.55 -0.90
N VAL A 351 5.73 -9.30 -1.27
CA VAL A 351 4.52 -9.48 -0.46
C VAL A 351 4.77 -10.66 0.47
N LYS A 352 4.70 -10.43 1.79
CA LYS A 352 4.89 -11.47 2.79
C LYS A 352 3.92 -11.37 3.96
N PHE A 353 3.63 -12.54 4.52
CA PHE A 353 2.83 -12.73 5.72
C PHE A 353 3.60 -13.67 6.67
N PRO A 354 4.62 -13.16 7.39
CA PRO A 354 5.54 -14.00 8.17
C PRO A 354 4.87 -14.73 9.34
N PHE A 355 3.66 -14.33 9.71
CA PHE A 355 2.84 -14.96 10.73
C PHE A 355 1.95 -16.10 10.19
N PHE A 356 2.04 -16.47 8.91
CA PHE A 356 1.41 -17.68 8.39
C PHE A 356 2.46 -18.72 8.04
N ASP A 357 2.13 -19.98 8.28
CA ASP A 357 2.85 -21.09 7.65
C ASP A 357 2.73 -20.99 6.12
N PRO A 358 3.80 -21.25 5.34
CA PRO A 358 3.76 -21.17 3.89
C PRO A 358 2.67 -22.03 3.23
N ASP A 359 2.37 -23.20 3.81
CA ASP A 359 1.33 -24.11 3.32
C ASP A 359 -0.10 -23.58 3.58
N LEU A 360 -0.24 -22.65 4.53
CA LEU A 360 -1.51 -22.03 4.86
C LEU A 360 -1.80 -20.86 3.92
N ILE A 361 -0.86 -19.91 3.83
CA ILE A 361 -0.90 -18.72 2.97
C ILE A 361 0.53 -18.40 2.51
N SER A 362 0.75 -18.34 1.19
CA SER A 362 1.95 -17.77 0.60
C SER A 362 1.57 -16.86 -0.57
N ALA A 363 2.38 -15.82 -0.81
CA ALA A 363 2.21 -14.89 -1.93
C ALA A 363 3.43 -14.97 -2.86
N GLU A 364 3.77 -16.19 -3.31
CA GLU A 364 4.88 -16.41 -4.23
C GLU A 364 4.74 -15.54 -5.49
N GLY A 365 5.85 -14.94 -5.92
CA GLY A 365 5.84 -14.01 -7.05
C GLY A 365 5.03 -12.72 -6.82
N ASN A 366 4.69 -12.40 -5.56
CA ASN A 366 3.76 -11.34 -5.17
C ASN A 366 2.32 -11.57 -5.65
N ASP A 367 1.93 -12.80 -5.93
CA ASP A 367 0.55 -13.13 -6.31
C ASP A 367 -0.15 -13.92 -5.20
N LEU A 368 -1.31 -13.44 -4.77
CA LEU A 368 -2.20 -14.15 -3.87
C LEU A 368 -3.62 -14.07 -4.46
N PRO A 369 -4.17 -15.17 -4.98
CA PRO A 369 -5.48 -15.17 -5.61
C PRO A 369 -6.58 -15.01 -4.54
N LEU A 370 -7.23 -13.86 -4.54
CA LEU A 370 -8.30 -13.53 -3.60
C LEU A 370 -9.54 -13.03 -4.32
N PHE A 371 -10.72 -13.48 -3.88
CA PHE A 371 -11.99 -12.92 -4.28
C PHE A 371 -12.03 -11.45 -3.88
N LYS A 372 -12.23 -10.59 -4.89
CA LYS A 372 -12.17 -9.13 -4.76
C LYS A 372 -10.91 -8.64 -4.04
N ARG A 373 -9.75 -9.27 -4.21
CA ARG A 373 -8.48 -8.89 -3.56
C ARG A 373 -8.56 -8.83 -2.03
N MET A 374 -9.45 -9.63 -1.43
CA MET A 374 -9.75 -9.57 0.01
C MET A 374 -10.01 -10.94 0.63
N VAL A 375 -10.75 -11.83 -0.02
CA VAL A 375 -11.21 -13.08 0.60
C VAL A 375 -10.56 -14.29 -0.05
N HIS A 376 -9.96 -15.17 0.74
CA HIS A 376 -9.47 -16.45 0.24
C HIS A 376 -10.62 -17.46 0.17
N PRO A 377 -10.92 -18.10 -0.98
CA PRO A 377 -12.08 -19.00 -1.13
C PRO A 377 -12.13 -20.16 -0.14
N ASP A 378 -10.94 -20.66 0.24
CA ASP A 378 -10.78 -21.82 1.14
C ASP A 378 -10.49 -21.45 2.61
N ARG A 379 -10.38 -20.16 2.94
CA ARG A 379 -10.06 -19.74 4.31
C ARG A 379 -11.15 -18.82 4.86
N PRO A 380 -12.30 -19.37 5.29
CA PRO A 380 -13.39 -18.57 5.87
C PRO A 380 -12.94 -17.77 7.09
N GLY A 381 -13.46 -16.55 7.23
CA GLY A 381 -13.06 -15.64 8.30
C GLY A 381 -11.67 -15.03 8.13
N LEU A 382 -10.96 -15.23 7.00
CA LEU A 382 -9.74 -14.49 6.69
C LEU A 382 -10.00 -13.40 5.67
N PHE A 383 -9.66 -12.18 6.03
CA PHE A 383 -9.82 -11.01 5.19
C PHE A 383 -8.48 -10.29 5.03
N PHE A 384 -8.03 -10.07 3.80
CA PHE A 384 -6.88 -9.25 3.49
C PHE A 384 -7.35 -7.85 3.13
N ILE A 385 -6.93 -6.86 3.92
CA ILE A 385 -7.34 -5.47 3.75
C ILE A 385 -6.22 -4.70 3.08
N GLY A 386 -6.53 -4.04 1.97
CA GLY A 386 -5.59 -3.25 1.17
C GLY A 386 -4.52 -4.05 0.45
N LEU A 387 -4.69 -5.36 0.26
CA LEU A 387 -3.81 -6.19 -0.57
C LEU A 387 -4.12 -6.00 -2.06
N LEU A 388 -3.94 -4.77 -2.52
CA LEU A 388 -4.17 -4.33 -3.89
C LEU A 388 -3.28 -3.13 -4.20
N GLN A 389 -3.03 -2.89 -5.49
CA GLN A 389 -2.31 -1.71 -5.96
C GLN A 389 -3.21 -0.92 -6.91
N PRO A 390 -3.85 0.17 -6.45
CA PRO A 390 -4.76 0.93 -7.30
C PRO A 390 -4.01 1.93 -8.17
N VAL A 391 -4.53 2.21 -9.36
CA VAL A 391 -4.27 3.49 -10.03
C VAL A 391 -5.10 4.56 -9.31
N GLY A 392 -4.66 4.94 -8.11
CA GLY A 392 -5.37 5.79 -7.16
C GLY A 392 -4.87 5.56 -5.73
N ALA A 393 -5.68 5.93 -4.74
CA ALA A 393 -5.34 5.74 -3.33
C ALA A 393 -5.80 4.39 -2.78
N VAL A 394 -5.06 3.81 -1.82
CA VAL A 394 -5.46 2.56 -1.17
C VAL A 394 -6.47 2.76 -0.03
N MET A 395 -6.43 3.91 0.68
CA MET A 395 -7.23 4.10 1.89
C MET A 395 -8.75 3.94 1.67
N PRO A 396 -9.34 4.54 0.61
CA PRO A 396 -10.78 4.35 0.35
C PRO A 396 -11.14 2.92 -0.05
N LEU A 397 -10.21 2.21 -0.70
CA LEU A 397 -10.43 0.82 -1.09
C LEU A 397 -10.38 -0.10 0.12
N ALA A 398 -9.45 0.15 1.04
CA ALA A 398 -9.35 -0.53 2.32
C ALA A 398 -10.60 -0.29 3.17
N GLU A 399 -11.11 0.95 3.23
CA GLU A 399 -12.37 1.27 3.89
C GLU A 399 -13.56 0.51 3.29
N ALA A 400 -13.67 0.48 1.96
CA ALA A 400 -14.73 -0.26 1.27
C ALA A 400 -14.63 -1.78 1.52
N GLN A 401 -13.42 -2.35 1.49
CA GLN A 401 -13.16 -3.75 1.85
C GLN A 401 -13.57 -4.04 3.29
N SER A 402 -13.15 -3.21 4.24
CA SER A 402 -13.49 -3.36 5.65
C SER A 402 -14.99 -3.31 5.89
N ARG A 403 -15.71 -2.39 5.25
CA ARG A 403 -17.18 -2.31 5.32
C ARG A 403 -17.87 -3.56 4.77
N LEU A 404 -17.34 -4.16 3.70
CA LEU A 404 -17.86 -5.43 3.17
C LEU A 404 -17.59 -6.59 4.13
N ALA A 405 -16.40 -6.62 4.76
CA ALA A 405 -16.02 -7.63 5.76
C ALA A 405 -16.98 -7.59 6.95
N VAL A 406 -17.20 -6.39 7.49
CA VAL A 406 -18.14 -6.15 8.60
C VAL A 406 -19.54 -6.62 8.23
N LYS A 407 -20.04 -6.30 7.04
CA LYS A 407 -21.35 -6.81 6.59
C LYS A 407 -21.42 -8.33 6.51
N SER A 408 -20.32 -8.97 6.16
CA SER A 408 -20.23 -10.44 6.20
C SER A 408 -20.32 -10.96 7.63
N LEU A 409 -19.60 -10.31 8.55
CA LEU A 409 -19.52 -10.69 9.96
C LEU A 409 -20.84 -10.44 10.72
N THR A 410 -21.58 -9.40 10.36
CA THR A 410 -22.90 -9.09 10.94
C THR A 410 -24.06 -9.81 10.27
N GLY A 411 -23.80 -10.66 9.27
CA GLY A 411 -24.82 -11.40 8.52
C GLY A 411 -25.65 -10.55 7.54
N GLU A 412 -25.30 -9.27 7.34
CA GLU A 412 -25.91 -8.40 6.32
C GLU A 412 -25.51 -8.77 4.89
N TYR A 413 -24.46 -9.58 4.71
CA TYR A 413 -23.92 -9.96 3.41
C TYR A 413 -23.45 -11.41 3.46
N VAL A 414 -23.79 -12.17 2.42
CA VAL A 414 -23.31 -13.56 2.25
C VAL A 414 -22.39 -13.61 1.03
N LEU A 415 -21.19 -14.15 1.24
CA LEU A 415 -20.21 -14.41 0.17
C LEU A 415 -20.77 -15.37 -0.88
N PRO A 416 -20.27 -15.32 -2.13
CA PRO A 416 -20.60 -16.36 -3.10
C PRO A 416 -20.08 -17.71 -2.64
N ASP A 417 -20.65 -18.79 -3.17
CA ASP A 417 -20.04 -20.09 -2.98
C ASP A 417 -18.63 -20.12 -3.61
N ARG A 418 -17.86 -21.14 -3.23
CA ARG A 418 -16.47 -21.30 -3.68
C ARG A 418 -16.33 -21.30 -5.20
N GLN A 419 -17.21 -21.99 -5.92
CA GLN A 419 -17.10 -22.12 -7.37
C GLN A 419 -17.34 -20.78 -8.06
N GLU A 420 -18.34 -20.03 -7.58
CA GLU A 420 -18.65 -18.68 -8.04
C GLU A 420 -17.49 -17.70 -7.74
N MET A 421 -16.92 -17.76 -6.53
CA MET A 421 -15.76 -16.93 -6.17
C MET A 421 -14.58 -17.19 -7.10
N VAL A 422 -14.20 -18.47 -7.28
CA VAL A 422 -13.08 -18.86 -8.15
C VAL A 422 -13.33 -18.44 -9.60
N ARG A 423 -14.54 -18.65 -10.13
CA ARG A 423 -14.88 -18.24 -11.49
C ARG A 423 -14.72 -16.73 -11.68
N ARG A 424 -15.25 -15.92 -10.76
CA ARG A 424 -15.14 -14.46 -10.80
C ARG A 424 -13.71 -13.97 -10.60
N MET A 425 -12.91 -14.65 -9.77
CA MET A 425 -11.49 -14.36 -9.63
C MET A 425 -10.75 -14.52 -10.96
N HIS A 426 -11.01 -15.60 -11.70
CA HIS A 426 -10.43 -15.80 -13.03
C HIS A 426 -10.93 -14.80 -14.08
N GLU A 427 -12.18 -14.33 -13.97
CA GLU A 427 -12.71 -13.25 -14.82
C GLU A 427 -12.01 -11.92 -14.53
N ASP A 428 -11.89 -11.56 -13.24
CA ASP A 428 -11.20 -10.34 -12.79
C ASP A 428 -9.71 -10.38 -13.16
N ASP A 429 -9.03 -11.50 -12.97
CA ASP A 429 -7.61 -11.69 -13.35
C ASP A 429 -7.40 -11.56 -14.87
N ARG A 430 -8.22 -12.23 -15.69
CA ARG A 430 -8.16 -12.10 -17.16
C ARG A 430 -8.40 -10.67 -17.62
N ARG A 431 -9.31 -9.94 -16.96
CA ARG A 431 -9.57 -8.53 -17.24
C ARG A 431 -8.35 -7.67 -16.88
N ASN A 432 -7.78 -7.87 -15.69
CA ASN A 432 -6.64 -7.09 -15.22
C ASN A 432 -5.39 -7.36 -16.09
N LYS A 433 -5.09 -8.61 -16.45
CA LYS A 433 -3.98 -8.97 -17.36
C LYS A 433 -4.12 -8.41 -18.78
N ARG A 434 -5.35 -8.15 -19.25
CA ARG A 434 -5.56 -7.42 -20.52
C ARG A 434 -5.26 -5.92 -20.38
N GLN A 435 -5.41 -5.39 -19.17
CA GLN A 435 -5.26 -3.96 -18.89
C GLN A 435 -3.83 -3.59 -18.48
N PHE A 436 -3.15 -4.42 -17.70
CA PHE A 436 -1.80 -4.20 -17.18
C PHE A 436 -0.79 -5.15 -17.82
N TYR A 437 0.43 -4.67 -18.06
CA TYR A 437 1.48 -5.51 -18.64
C TYR A 437 2.07 -6.47 -17.60
N ASP A 438 2.58 -7.62 -18.05
CA ASP A 438 3.07 -8.69 -17.18
C ASP A 438 4.38 -8.33 -16.44
N SER A 439 4.35 -8.39 -15.11
CA SER A 439 5.48 -8.15 -14.22
C SER A 439 5.18 -8.64 -12.80
N PRO A 440 6.17 -9.08 -12.00
CA PRO A 440 5.97 -9.37 -10.58
C PRO A 440 5.53 -8.15 -9.74
N ARG A 441 5.63 -6.93 -10.27
CA ARG A 441 5.06 -5.72 -9.64
C ARG A 441 3.58 -5.53 -9.96
N HIS A 442 3.04 -6.29 -10.91
CA HIS A 442 1.77 -6.06 -11.60
C HIS A 442 0.77 -7.21 -11.39
N THR A 443 0.82 -7.83 -10.22
CA THR A 443 -0.03 -8.96 -9.86
C THR A 443 -1.31 -8.52 -9.15
N MET A 444 -1.31 -7.34 -8.52
CA MET A 444 -2.35 -6.87 -7.59
C MET A 444 -3.11 -5.63 -8.07
N GLN A 445 -2.99 -5.27 -9.35
CA GLN A 445 -3.53 -4.01 -9.85
C GLN A 445 -5.06 -3.96 -9.93
N VAL A 446 -5.59 -2.78 -9.63
CA VAL A 446 -7.02 -2.46 -9.79
C VAL A 446 -7.21 -1.03 -10.31
N ASP A 447 -8.26 -0.81 -11.10
CA ASP A 447 -8.77 0.54 -11.39
C ASP A 447 -9.60 1.02 -10.19
N PHE A 448 -9.26 2.19 -9.66
CA PHE A 448 -9.77 2.68 -8.38
C PHE A 448 -11.30 2.89 -8.39
N ASP A 449 -11.83 3.67 -9.33
CA ASP A 449 -13.27 3.99 -9.39
C ASP A 449 -14.10 2.77 -9.80
N HIS A 450 -13.57 1.93 -10.70
CA HIS A 450 -14.21 0.67 -11.09
C HIS A 450 -14.30 -0.30 -9.90
N TYR A 451 -13.20 -0.47 -9.15
CA TYR A 451 -13.15 -1.39 -8.02
C TYR A 451 -14.12 -0.98 -6.89
N LEU A 452 -14.20 0.31 -6.54
CA LEU A 452 -15.21 0.81 -5.58
C LEU A 452 -16.63 0.47 -6.04
N ARG A 453 -16.93 0.70 -7.32
CA ARG A 453 -18.23 0.38 -7.90
C ARG A 453 -18.52 -1.13 -7.88
N GLU A 454 -17.51 -1.97 -8.11
CA GLU A 454 -17.65 -3.42 -8.03
C GLU A 454 -17.93 -3.88 -6.61
N LEU A 455 -17.24 -3.34 -5.59
CA LEU A 455 -17.54 -3.65 -4.19
C LEU A 455 -18.94 -3.19 -3.78
N ASP A 456 -19.37 -2.01 -4.20
CA ASP A 456 -20.73 -1.51 -3.96
C ASP A 456 -21.79 -2.43 -4.58
N ARG A 457 -21.55 -2.89 -5.81
CA ARG A 457 -22.42 -3.85 -6.50
C ARG A 457 -22.43 -5.20 -5.77
N GLU A 458 -21.27 -5.71 -5.41
CA GLU A 458 -21.14 -6.98 -4.70
C GLU A 458 -21.89 -6.94 -3.37
N THR A 459 -21.74 -5.84 -2.62
CA THR A 459 -22.47 -5.60 -1.37
C THR A 459 -23.99 -5.73 -1.56
N ARG A 460 -24.54 -5.15 -2.63
CA ARG A 460 -25.98 -5.24 -2.95
C ARG A 460 -26.39 -6.66 -3.35
N THR A 461 -25.58 -7.34 -4.16
CA THR A 461 -25.84 -8.72 -4.59
C THR A 461 -25.74 -9.71 -3.43
N GLY A 462 -24.81 -9.52 -2.48
CA GLY A 462 -24.73 -10.35 -1.28
C GLY A 462 -25.86 -10.16 -0.29
N ARG A 463 -26.41 -8.94 -0.18
CA ARG A 463 -27.64 -8.70 0.58
C ARG A 463 -28.83 -9.49 0.05
N GLN A 464 -28.91 -9.71 -1.27
CA GLN A 464 -29.96 -10.53 -1.87
C GLN A 464 -29.79 -12.03 -1.60
N ARG A 465 -28.57 -12.47 -1.25
CA ARG A 465 -28.27 -13.85 -0.84
C ARG A 465 -28.51 -14.10 0.64
N THR A 466 -28.68 -13.05 1.43
CA THR A 466 -29.04 -13.18 2.84
C THR A 466 -30.44 -13.82 2.94
N PRO A 467 -30.60 -14.92 3.69
CA PRO A 467 -31.90 -15.52 3.93
C PRO A 467 -32.86 -14.49 4.53
N ARG A 468 -34.06 -14.33 3.96
CA ARG A 468 -35.10 -13.50 4.59
C ARG A 468 -35.41 -14.10 5.96
N LYS A 469 -35.15 -13.37 7.05
CA LYS A 469 -35.66 -13.72 8.38
C LYS A 469 -37.19 -13.81 8.27
N GLY A 470 -37.73 -15.04 8.25
CA GLY A 470 -39.16 -15.29 8.14
C GLY A 470 -39.58 -16.22 6.98
N LYS A 471 -39.10 -17.47 6.99
CA LYS A 471 -39.90 -18.66 6.66
C LYS A 471 -39.32 -19.83 7.47
N VAL A 472 -39.71 -19.87 8.75
CA VAL A 472 -39.76 -21.14 9.47
C VAL A 472 -40.87 -21.91 8.77
N ALA A 473 -40.50 -22.92 7.96
CA ALA A 473 -41.44 -23.94 7.56
C ALA A 473 -41.75 -24.75 8.83
N ALA A 474 -43.03 -24.77 9.19
CA ALA A 474 -43.58 -25.64 10.22
C ALA A 474 -43.40 -27.12 9.85
#